data_AF-A0A5K1G202-F1
#
_entry.id   AF-A0A5K1G202-F1
#
_cell.length_a   1.000
_cell.length_b   1.000
_cell.length_c   1.000
_cell.angle_alpha   90.00
_cell.angle_beta   90.00
_cell.angle_gamma   90.00
#
_symmetry.space_group_name_H-M   'P 1'
#
loop_
_entity.id
_entity.type
_entity.pdbx_description
1 polymer ?
#
loop_
_entity_poly.entity_id
_entity_poly.type
_entity_poly.pdbx_seq_one_letter_code
_entity_poly.pdbx_strand_id
1 'polypeptide(L)'
;NGQSLKPKMKVKTNQELRELLRSEKDTERLKHAEDFFIALAACNTIVPLTLESEKGVKLIDYQGESPDEQALVYAAAAHGYTLVERTSGYIVIDIHGNKQ
;
A
#
# COMPACT_ATOMS: atom_id res chain seq x y z
N ASN A 1 -9.06 10.21 14.14
CA ASN A 1 -9.14 8.79 14.54
C ASN A 1 -8.33 7.94 13.57
N GLY A 2 -7.00 7.99 13.65
CA GLY A 2 -6.11 7.25 12.76
C GLY A 2 -5.91 5.81 13.26
N GLN A 3 -6.83 4.91 12.93
CA GLN A 3 -6.58 3.48 13.12
C GLN A 3 -5.61 3.03 12.02
N SER A 4 -4.36 2.73 12.39
CA SER A 4 -3.33 2.30 11.43
C SER A 4 -3.63 0.90 10.89
N LEU A 5 -4.09 0.82 9.65
CA LEU A 5 -4.19 -0.44 8.90
C LEU A 5 -2.78 -0.95 8.57
N LYS A 6 -2.52 -2.22 8.82
CA LYS A 6 -1.22 -2.84 8.51
C LYS A 6 -1.36 -3.98 7.51
N PRO A 7 -0.48 -4.10 6.50
CA PRO A 7 -0.47 -5.26 5.62
C PRO A 7 -0.31 -6.55 6.42
N LYS A 8 -1.10 -7.59 6.10
CA LYS A 8 -1.03 -8.90 6.76
C LYS A 8 0.31 -9.58 6.53
N MET A 9 0.87 -9.43 5.33
CA MET A 9 2.20 -9.96 4.99
C MET A 9 3.31 -8.98 5.35
N LYS A 10 4.40 -9.51 5.93
CA LYS A 10 5.62 -8.73 6.18
C LYS A 10 6.50 -8.75 4.93
N VAL A 11 6.72 -7.57 4.35
CA VAL A 11 7.64 -7.39 3.23
C VAL A 11 8.91 -6.70 3.71
N LYS A 12 10.07 -7.23 3.32
CA LYS A 12 11.36 -6.57 3.56
C LYS A 12 11.45 -5.36 2.64
N THR A 13 11.59 -4.19 3.22
CA THR A 13 11.67 -2.92 2.50
C THR A 13 13.13 -2.50 2.31
N ASN A 14 13.41 -1.80 1.22
CA ASN A 14 14.75 -1.24 0.98
C ASN A 14 14.90 0.08 1.74
N GLN A 15 16.02 0.25 2.44
CA GLN A 15 16.25 1.41 3.31
C GLN A 15 16.37 2.72 2.53
N GLU A 16 17.09 2.73 1.41
CA GLU A 16 17.26 3.93 0.57
C GLU A 16 15.92 4.38 -0.04
N LEU A 17 15.09 3.44 -0.50
CA LEU A 17 13.74 3.76 -0.99
C LEU A 17 12.86 4.32 0.11
N ARG A 18 12.95 3.80 1.34
CA ARG A 18 12.21 4.34 2.48
C ARG A 18 12.64 5.74 2.87
N GLU A 19 13.93 6.04 2.77
CA GLU A 19 14.47 7.37 3.05
C GLU A 19 14.05 8.35 1.96
N LEU A 20 14.10 7.93 0.69
CA LEU A 20 13.61 8.71 -0.44
C LEU A 20 12.13 9.08 -0.25
N LEU A 21 11.26 8.10 0.00
CA LEU A 21 9.81 8.31 0.13
C LEU A 21 9.38 9.11 1.37
N ARG A 22 10.26 9.28 2.35
CA ARG A 22 10.03 10.12 3.54
C ARG A 22 10.70 11.49 3.44
N SER A 23 11.43 11.74 2.36
CA SER A 23 12.12 13.00 2.14
C SER A 23 11.10 14.13 1.98
N GLU A 24 11.29 15.23 2.71
CA GLU A 24 10.51 16.46 2.52
C GLU A 24 10.98 17.26 1.29
N LYS A 25 12.05 16.82 0.61
CA LYS A 25 12.57 17.46 -0.60
C LYS A 25 11.70 17.11 -1.80
N ASP A 26 11.19 18.13 -2.47
CA ASP A 26 10.56 17.99 -3.77
C ASP A 26 11.62 17.72 -4.84
N THR A 27 11.78 16.45 -5.22
CA THR A 27 12.72 16.02 -6.26
C THR A 27 12.00 15.19 -7.29
N GLU A 28 12.40 15.27 -8.56
CA GLU A 28 11.83 14.44 -9.63
C GLU A 28 11.94 12.94 -9.31
N ARG A 29 13.04 12.53 -8.65
CA ARG A 29 13.21 11.15 -8.19
C ARG A 29 12.16 10.73 -7.15
N LEU A 30 11.79 11.63 -6.23
CA LEU A 30 10.71 11.38 -5.28
C LEU A 30 9.39 11.21 -6.04
N LYS A 31 9.00 12.18 -6.88
CA LYS A 31 7.75 12.12 -7.67
C LYS A 31 7.63 10.81 -8.45
N HIS A 32 8.68 10.42 -9.17
CA HIS A 32 8.69 9.16 -9.91
C HIS A 32 8.55 7.93 -9.01
N ALA A 33 9.13 7.96 -7.81
CA ALA A 33 8.96 6.87 -6.85
C ALA A 33 7.53 6.83 -6.29
N GLU A 34 6.92 7.98 -6.00
CA GLU A 34 5.52 8.06 -5.55
C GLU A 34 4.56 7.54 -6.64
N ASP A 35 4.70 8.05 -7.88
CA ASP A 35 3.92 7.61 -9.04
C ASP A 35 4.06 6.11 -9.27
N PHE A 36 5.28 5.57 -9.14
CA PHE A 36 5.54 4.14 -9.28
C PHE A 36 4.76 3.31 -8.26
N PHE A 37 4.79 3.69 -6.97
CA PHE A 37 4.08 2.93 -5.94
C PHE A 37 2.56 3.11 -6.00
N ILE A 38 2.07 4.28 -6.41
CA ILE A 38 0.66 4.50 -6.71
C ILE A 38 0.21 3.58 -7.84
N ALA A 39 0.99 3.50 -8.93
CA ALA A 39 0.69 2.62 -10.06
C ALA A 39 0.66 1.14 -9.64
N LEU A 40 1.61 0.70 -8.80
CA LEU A 40 1.59 -0.67 -8.25
C LEU A 40 0.34 -0.96 -7.43
N ALA A 41 -0.11 0.00 -6.61
CA ALA A 41 -1.31 -0.15 -5.79
C ALA A 41 -2.61 -0.11 -6.61
N ALA A 42 -2.65 0.64 -7.72
CA ALA A 42 -3.85 0.87 -8.51
C ALA A 42 -4.06 -0.13 -9.67
N CYS A 43 -3.01 -0.40 -10.45
CA CYS A 43 -3.07 -1.10 -11.74
C CYS A 43 -3.05 -2.63 -11.61
N ASN A 44 -4.00 -3.18 -10.87
CA ASN A 44 -4.16 -4.60 -10.61
C ASN A 44 -5.63 -4.96 -10.41
N THR A 45 -5.93 -6.25 -10.22
CA THR A 45 -7.29 -6.74 -9.93
C THR A 45 -7.50 -7.16 -8.48
N ILE A 46 -6.54 -6.84 -7.60
CA ILE A 46 -6.52 -7.26 -6.19
C ILE A 46 -7.68 -6.68 -5.39
N VAL A 47 -8.34 -7.54 -4.61
CA VAL A 47 -9.40 -7.18 -3.68
C VAL A 47 -8.83 -7.06 -2.26
N PRO A 48 -8.90 -5.89 -1.62
CA PRO A 48 -8.51 -5.72 -0.22
C PRO A 48 -9.57 -6.27 0.74
N LEU A 49 -9.14 -7.00 1.76
CA LEU A 49 -9.98 -7.49 2.86
C LEU A 49 -9.43 -6.98 4.20
N THR A 50 -10.25 -6.25 4.95
CA THR A 50 -9.89 -5.86 6.32
C THR A 50 -10.20 -7.00 7.27
N LEU A 51 -9.18 -7.44 8.02
CA LEU A 51 -9.26 -8.47 9.04
C LEU A 51 -8.96 -7.87 10.40
N GLU A 52 -9.52 -8.43 11.46
CA GLU A 52 -9.12 -8.13 12.83
C GLU A 52 -8.25 -9.27 13.37
N SER A 53 -7.07 -8.93 13.87
CA SER A 53 -6.22 -9.88 14.58
C SER A 53 -6.71 -10.11 16.01
N GLU A 54 -6.24 -11.19 16.64
CA GLU A 54 -6.51 -11.52 18.06
C GLU A 54 -6.12 -10.40 19.04
N LYS A 55 -5.23 -9.49 18.63
CA LYS A 55 -4.76 -8.35 19.44
C LYS A 55 -5.52 -7.05 19.12
N GLY A 56 -6.62 -7.11 18.37
CA GLY A 56 -7.42 -5.95 17.98
C GLY A 56 -6.76 -5.06 16.92
N VAL A 57 -5.63 -5.48 16.32
CA VAL A 57 -4.99 -4.76 15.22
C VAL A 57 -5.72 -5.08 13.92
N LYS A 58 -6.15 -4.05 13.19
CA LYS A 58 -6.72 -4.19 11.86
C LYS A 58 -5.63 -4.46 10.83
N LEU A 59 -5.75 -5.59 10.16
CA LEU A 59 -4.86 -6.03 9.10
C LEU A 59 -5.57 -5.90 7.76
N ILE A 60 -4.80 -5.63 6.70
CA ILE A 60 -5.29 -5.70 5.34
C ILE A 60 -4.68 -6.89 4.63
N ASP A 61 -5.54 -7.75 4.09
CA ASP A 61 -5.17 -8.92 3.31
C ASP A 61 -5.57 -8.70 1.85
N TYR A 62 -4.66 -8.97 0.93
CA TYR A 62 -4.87 -8.79 -0.49
C TYR A 62 -5.21 -10.11 -1.15
N GLN A 63 -6.41 -10.22 -1.71
CA GLN A 63 -6.90 -11.40 -2.41
C GLN A 63 -6.82 -11.18 -3.92
N GLY A 64 -6.28 -12.14 -4.65
CA GLY A 64 -6.19 -12.11 -6.10
C GLY A 64 -5.87 -13.48 -6.66
N GLU A 65 -6.05 -13.64 -7.96
CA GLU A 65 -5.78 -14.91 -8.65
C GLU A 65 -4.28 -15.13 -8.90
N SER A 66 -3.53 -14.03 -9.04
CA SER A 66 -2.09 -14.05 -9.31
C SER A 66 -1.28 -13.75 -8.05
N PRO A 67 -0.37 -14.66 -7.62
CA PRO A 67 0.52 -14.40 -6.48
C PRO A 67 1.48 -13.25 -6.74
N ASP A 68 1.83 -13.00 -8.01
CA ASP A 68 2.72 -11.90 -8.40
C ASP A 68 2.03 -10.55 -8.25
N GLU A 69 0.75 -10.44 -8.67
CA GLU A 69 -0.04 -9.23 -8.44
C GLU A 69 -0.19 -8.94 -6.94
N GLN A 70 -0.45 -9.97 -6.14
CA GLN A 70 -0.52 -9.82 -4.68
C GLN A 70 0.80 -9.31 -4.12
N ALA A 71 1.93 -9.88 -4.55
CA ALA A 71 3.25 -9.47 -4.09
C ALA A 71 3.55 -8.00 -4.41
N LEU A 72 3.17 -7.52 -5.60
CA LEU A 72 3.32 -6.12 -6.01
C LEU A 72 2.50 -5.17 -5.13
N VAL A 73 1.24 -5.50 -4.84
CA VAL A 73 0.38 -4.68 -3.97
C VAL A 73 0.87 -4.70 -2.52
N TYR A 74 1.34 -5.85 -2.03
CA TYR A 74 1.99 -5.94 -0.71
C TYR A 74 3.27 -5.11 -0.65
N ALA A 75 4.06 -5.07 -1.73
CA ALA A 75 5.25 -4.23 -1.80
C ALA A 75 4.88 -2.73 -1.73
N ALA A 76 3.85 -2.30 -2.45
CA ALA A 76 3.36 -0.91 -2.38
C ALA A 76 2.89 -0.55 -0.97
N ALA A 77 2.09 -1.41 -0.35
CA ALA A 77 1.56 -1.17 1.00
C ALA A 77 2.67 -1.13 2.05
N ALA A 78 3.72 -1.96 1.91
CA ALA A 78 4.88 -1.93 2.80
C ALA A 78 5.70 -0.63 2.68
N HIS A 79 5.60 0.08 1.55
CA HIS A 79 6.22 1.39 1.34
C HIS A 79 5.28 2.56 1.66
N GLY A 80 4.07 2.31 2.16
CA GLY A 80 3.14 3.35 2.60
C GLY A 80 2.01 3.68 1.63
N TYR A 81 1.84 2.90 0.57
CA TYR A 81 0.80 3.06 -0.45
C TYR A 81 -0.17 1.89 -0.38
N THR A 82 -1.18 2.00 0.47
CA THR A 82 -2.04 0.87 0.84
C THR A 82 -3.36 0.97 0.10
N LEU A 83 -3.66 0.01 -0.78
CA LEU A 83 -4.99 -0.13 -1.38
C LEU A 83 -5.98 -0.56 -0.29
N VAL A 84 -6.89 0.31 0.14
CA VAL A 84 -7.82 0.02 1.25
C VAL A 84 -9.23 -0.32 0.79
N GLU A 85 -9.60 0.09 -0.42
CA GLU A 85 -10.91 -0.16 -0.99
C GLU A 85 -10.82 -0.34 -2.50
N ARG A 86 -11.61 -1.26 -3.04
CA ARG A 86 -11.81 -1.44 -4.48
C ARG A 86 -13.28 -1.69 -4.73
N THR A 87 -13.86 -0.88 -5.60
CA THR A 87 -15.21 -1.06 -6.16
C THR A 87 -15.11 -1.15 -7.68
N SER A 88 -16.23 -1.35 -8.36
CA SER A 88 -16.29 -1.27 -9.83
C SER A 88 -16.10 0.14 -10.39
N GLY A 89 -16.29 1.19 -9.56
CA GLY A 89 -16.24 2.58 -10.00
C GLY A 89 -15.02 3.35 -9.52
N TYR A 90 -14.39 2.93 -8.42
CA TYR A 90 -13.23 3.61 -7.83
C TYR A 90 -12.41 2.67 -6.95
N ILE A 91 -11.20 3.14 -6.61
CA ILE A 91 -10.35 2.56 -5.58
C ILE A 91 -10.01 3.65 -4.57
N VAL A 92 -9.64 3.27 -3.36
CA VAL A 92 -9.12 4.19 -2.33
C VAL A 92 -7.74 3.72 -1.93
N ILE A 93 -6.76 4.63 -1.97
CA ILE A 93 -5.38 4.35 -1.56
C ILE A 93 -5.07 5.23 -0.35
N ASP A 94 -4.67 4.59 0.74
CA ASP A 94 -4.09 5.27 1.90
C ASP A 94 -2.59 5.49 1.64
N ILE A 95 -2.23 6.75 1.44
CA ILE A 95 -0.86 7.22 1.21
C ILE A 95 -0.34 7.82 2.50
N HIS A 96 0.60 7.12 3.14
CA HIS A 96 1.26 7.54 4.38
C HIS A 96 0.30 7.93 5.52
N GLY A 97 -0.90 7.34 5.58
CA GLY A 97 -1.94 7.65 6.57
C GLY A 97 -3.04 8.60 6.07
N ASN A 98 -2.94 9.09 4.83
CA ASN A 98 -3.92 9.96 4.19
C ASN A 98 -4.65 9.21 3.08
N LYS A 99 -5.97 9.05 3.20
CA LYS A 99 -6.79 8.39 2.20
C LYS A 99 -7.06 9.33 1.03
N GLN A 100 -6.83 8.84 -0.19
CA GLN A 100 -7.13 9.50 -1.46
C GLN A 100 -8.07 8.63 -2.29
#